data_AF-A0A519RZT1-F1
#
_entry.id   AF-A0A519RZT1-F1
#
_cell.length_a   1.000
_cell.length_b   1.000
_cell.length_c   1.000
_cell.angle_alpha   90.00
_cell.angle_beta   90.00
_cell.angle_gamma   90.00
#
_symmetry.space_group_name_H-M   'P 1'
#
loop_
_entity.id
_entity.type
_entity.pdbx_description
1 polymer ?
#
loop_
_entity_poly.entity_id
_entity_poly.type
_entity_poly.pdbx_seq_one_letter_code
_entity_poly.pdbx_strand_id
1 'polypeptide(L)'
;MAIYKFKITFEDFDDVVREIDIKSNQTFEDLHKAIHKSTGYNAEKSSSFYVSTDNWLKGDEIAYLPSDRKKDRVVLMENSKLSGFIEDPHQKFYYTYNFDRPYDFHVELVKIILDADPHIEYPFLAKSSGEAPKIMEQNSPQAVDPRGAIASAGEFDFLNEMNFVPEDTDELEAMGEMGINEEERDEDDETEDSDEFGDEFSDSEGYEEDSQKDDY
;
A
#
# COMPACT_ATOMS: atom_id res chain seq x y z
N MET A 1 3.45 -19.65 -30.38
CA MET A 1 2.70 -19.03 -29.26
C MET A 1 3.41 -17.73 -28.96
N ALA A 2 2.68 -16.61 -28.92
CA ALA A 2 3.33 -15.33 -28.71
C ALA A 2 3.95 -15.24 -27.31
N ILE A 3 5.10 -14.58 -27.24
CA ILE A 3 5.82 -14.22 -26.03
C ILE A 3 5.66 -12.72 -25.81
N TYR A 4 5.26 -12.36 -24.60
CA TYR A 4 5.21 -10.99 -24.13
C TYR A 4 6.48 -10.69 -23.36
N LYS A 5 7.13 -9.58 -23.70
CA LYS A 5 8.24 -9.02 -22.93
C LYS A 5 7.69 -7.87 -22.11
N PHE A 6 7.66 -8.07 -20.79
CA PHE A 6 7.31 -7.03 -19.84
C PHE A 6 8.58 -6.37 -19.30
N LYS A 7 8.59 -5.05 -19.26
CA LYS A 7 9.55 -4.25 -18.51
C LYS A 7 8.93 -3.92 -17.16
N ILE A 8 9.63 -4.26 -16.09
CA ILE A 8 9.23 -3.99 -14.71
C ILE A 8 10.21 -2.99 -14.13
N THR A 9 9.68 -1.91 -13.57
CA THR A 9 10.43 -0.89 -12.84
C THR A 9 9.77 -0.64 -11.50
N PHE A 10 10.55 -0.26 -10.50
CA PHE A 10 10.02 0.13 -9.20
C PHE A 10 9.53 1.57 -9.29
N GLU A 11 8.43 1.90 -8.61
CA GLU A 11 7.89 3.27 -8.65
C GLU A 11 8.90 4.30 -8.12
N ASP A 12 9.60 3.98 -7.04
CA ASP A 12 10.58 4.87 -6.41
C ASP A 12 12.01 4.71 -6.96
N PHE A 13 12.28 3.69 -7.80
CA PHE A 13 13.63 3.34 -8.25
C PHE A 13 13.66 2.96 -9.74
N ASP A 14 13.76 3.98 -10.59
CA ASP A 14 13.84 3.82 -12.05
C ASP A 14 15.09 3.06 -12.51
N ASP A 15 16.15 3.08 -11.71
CA ASP A 15 17.43 2.41 -11.99
C ASP A 15 17.29 0.88 -11.99
N VAL A 16 16.27 0.36 -11.30
CA VAL A 16 16.08 -1.06 -11.09
C VAL A 16 15.07 -1.59 -12.11
N VAL A 17 15.61 -2.21 -13.16
CA VAL A 17 14.82 -2.70 -14.30
C VAL A 17 14.90 -4.22 -14.37
N ARG A 18 13.76 -4.88 -14.58
CA ARG A 18 13.68 -6.30 -14.94
C ARG A 18 12.94 -6.43 -16.26
N GLU A 19 13.45 -7.23 -17.18
CA GLU A 19 12.72 -7.60 -18.40
C GLU A 19 12.40 -9.08 -18.35
N ILE A 20 11.12 -9.43 -18.34
CA ILE A 20 10.65 -10.81 -18.23
C ILE A 20 9.90 -11.17 -19.50
N ASP A 21 10.33 -12.27 -20.13
CA ASP A 21 9.65 -12.89 -21.25
C ASP A 21 8.71 -13.97 -20.73
N ILE A 22 7.45 -13.93 -21.13
CA ILE A 22 6.39 -14.83 -20.66
C ILE A 22 5.45 -15.19 -21.81
N LYS A 23 4.90 -16.42 -21.82
CA LYS A 23 3.98 -16.84 -22.88
C LYS A 23 2.62 -16.16 -22.70
N SER A 24 2.00 -15.78 -23.81
CA SER A 24 0.66 -15.17 -23.86
C SER A 24 -0.45 -16.02 -23.21
N ASN A 25 -0.29 -17.34 -23.12
CA ASN A 25 -1.23 -18.25 -22.47
C ASN A 25 -0.96 -18.50 -20.98
N GLN A 26 0.16 -17.98 -20.44
CA GLN A 26 0.46 -18.03 -19.01
C GLN A 26 -0.36 -17.00 -18.25
N THR A 27 -0.37 -17.16 -16.94
CA THR A 27 -1.24 -16.42 -16.02
C THR A 27 -0.52 -15.22 -15.39
N PHE A 28 -1.27 -14.33 -14.77
CA PHE A 28 -0.68 -13.27 -13.93
C PHE A 28 0.05 -13.85 -12.71
N GLU A 29 -0.33 -15.05 -12.24
CA GLU A 29 0.38 -15.73 -11.16
C GLU A 29 1.79 -16.16 -11.59
N ASP A 30 1.94 -16.64 -12.83
CA ASP A 30 3.26 -16.95 -13.40
C ASP A 30 4.14 -15.71 -13.49
N LEU A 31 3.56 -14.56 -13.89
CA LEU A 31 4.28 -13.28 -13.93
C LEU A 31 4.68 -12.81 -12.53
N HIS A 32 3.76 -12.87 -11.56
CA HIS A 32 4.00 -12.56 -10.15
C HIS A 32 5.20 -13.37 -9.60
N LYS A 33 5.19 -14.68 -9.77
CA LYS A 33 6.28 -15.56 -9.35
C LYS A 33 7.59 -15.22 -10.06
N ALA A 34 7.55 -14.88 -11.35
CA ALA A 34 8.74 -14.51 -12.11
C ALA A 34 9.36 -13.19 -11.62
N ILE A 35 8.55 -12.17 -11.31
CA ILE A 35 9.00 -10.90 -10.74
C ILE A 35 9.71 -11.15 -9.41
N HIS A 36 9.11 -11.95 -8.53
CA HIS A 36 9.67 -12.24 -7.22
C HIS A 36 10.91 -13.13 -7.25
N LYS A 37 10.96 -14.09 -8.19
CA LYS A 37 12.20 -14.84 -8.46
C LYS A 37 13.36 -13.93 -8.89
N SER A 38 13.07 -12.83 -9.59
CA SER A 38 14.08 -11.87 -10.06
C SER A 38 14.51 -10.83 -9.01
N THR A 39 13.66 -10.58 -8.01
CA THR A 39 13.90 -9.60 -6.94
C THR A 39 14.36 -10.25 -5.64
N GLY A 40 14.09 -11.54 -5.45
CA GLY A 40 14.38 -12.28 -4.21
C GLY A 40 13.33 -12.08 -3.12
N TYR A 41 12.21 -11.40 -3.41
CA TYR A 41 11.11 -11.23 -2.46
C TYR A 41 10.26 -12.50 -2.36
N ASN A 42 9.47 -12.59 -1.29
CA ASN A 42 8.60 -13.74 -1.05
C ASN A 42 7.33 -13.69 -1.93
N ALA A 43 7.19 -14.63 -2.87
CA ALA A 43 6.03 -14.74 -3.76
C ALA A 43 4.73 -15.24 -3.08
N GLU A 44 4.73 -15.49 -1.77
CA GLU A 44 3.54 -15.94 -1.04
C GLU A 44 2.79 -14.79 -0.36
N LYS A 45 3.21 -13.53 -0.61
CA LYS A 45 2.54 -12.34 -0.07
C LYS A 45 1.39 -11.87 -0.95
N SER A 46 0.33 -11.38 -0.30
CA SER A 46 -0.86 -10.84 -0.96
C SER A 46 -0.49 -9.68 -1.88
N SER A 47 -0.91 -9.74 -3.14
CA SER A 47 -0.46 -8.81 -4.17
C SER A 47 -1.55 -8.57 -5.21
N SER A 48 -1.47 -7.51 -6.01
CA SER A 48 -2.42 -7.25 -7.09
C SER A 48 -1.80 -6.52 -8.27
N PHE A 49 -2.17 -6.97 -9.47
CA PHE A 49 -2.03 -6.18 -10.69
C PHE A 49 -3.29 -5.37 -10.90
N TYR A 50 -3.13 -4.16 -11.41
CA TYR A 50 -4.21 -3.29 -11.84
C TYR A 50 -4.00 -3.00 -13.32
N VAL A 51 -5.02 -3.24 -14.14
CA VAL A 51 -5.01 -2.76 -15.53
C VAL A 51 -4.90 -1.24 -15.48
N SER A 52 -3.91 -0.69 -16.17
CA SER A 52 -3.54 0.72 -16.03
C SER A 52 -3.54 1.46 -17.35
N THR A 53 -3.83 2.75 -17.28
CA THR A 53 -3.76 3.68 -18.41
C THR A 53 -2.35 4.25 -18.56
N ASP A 54 -2.15 5.14 -19.55
CA ASP A 54 -0.86 5.78 -19.77
C ASP A 54 -0.31 6.57 -18.59
N ASN A 55 -1.20 7.04 -17.72
CA ASN A 55 -0.90 7.85 -16.54
C ASN A 55 -0.76 7.02 -15.26
N TRP A 56 -0.55 5.71 -15.36
CA TRP A 56 -0.39 4.81 -14.21
C TRP A 56 -1.58 4.80 -13.22
N LEU A 57 -2.80 5.04 -13.72
CA LEU A 57 -4.02 4.97 -12.92
C LEU A 57 -4.43 3.52 -12.68
N LYS A 58 -4.79 3.16 -11.44
CA LYS A 58 -5.24 1.80 -11.08
C LYS A 58 -6.69 1.58 -11.53
N GLY A 59 -6.90 0.68 -12.48
CA GLY A 59 -8.22 0.22 -12.94
C GLY A 59 -8.60 -1.13 -12.35
N ASP A 60 -8.98 -2.07 -13.22
CA ASP A 60 -9.45 -3.41 -12.83
C ASP A 60 -8.38 -4.20 -12.08
N GLU A 61 -8.75 -4.78 -10.95
CA GLU A 61 -7.86 -5.49 -10.02
C GLU A 61 -7.82 -7.00 -10.30
N ILE A 62 -6.60 -7.52 -10.44
CA ILE A 62 -6.28 -8.95 -10.58
C ILE A 62 -5.42 -9.34 -9.38
N ALA A 63 -6.01 -10.07 -8.43
CA ALA A 63 -5.46 -10.26 -7.11
C ALA A 63 -4.89 -11.67 -6.86
N TYR A 64 -3.85 -11.71 -6.03
CA TYR A 64 -3.28 -12.90 -5.43
C TYR A 64 -3.49 -12.83 -3.92
N LEU A 65 -4.13 -13.85 -3.35
CA LEU A 65 -4.56 -13.87 -1.95
C LEU A 65 -5.34 -12.60 -1.55
N PRO A 66 -6.47 -12.29 -2.21
CA PRO A 66 -7.29 -11.15 -1.83
C PRO A 66 -7.89 -11.33 -0.43
N SER A 67 -8.11 -10.23 0.28
CA SER A 67 -8.85 -10.24 1.54
C SER A 67 -10.28 -10.74 1.33
N ASP A 68 -10.87 -11.36 2.36
CA ASP A 68 -12.22 -11.95 2.28
C ASP A 68 -13.29 -10.95 1.79
N ARG A 69 -13.17 -9.68 2.17
CA ARG A 69 -14.09 -8.60 1.74
C ARG A 69 -14.06 -8.31 0.24
N LYS A 70 -12.96 -8.64 -0.45
CA LYS A 70 -12.75 -8.36 -1.87
C LYS A 70 -12.87 -9.61 -2.74
N LYS A 71 -12.84 -10.81 -2.16
CA LYS A 71 -12.75 -12.09 -2.87
C LYS A 71 -13.82 -12.28 -3.96
N ASP A 72 -15.05 -11.82 -3.72
CA ASP A 72 -16.15 -11.92 -4.70
C ASP A 72 -16.15 -10.84 -5.78
N ARG A 73 -15.31 -9.80 -5.64
CA ARG A 73 -15.26 -8.63 -6.54
C ARG A 73 -14.02 -8.55 -7.41
N VAL A 74 -13.00 -9.35 -7.11
CA VAL A 74 -11.70 -9.30 -7.80
C VAL A 74 -11.46 -10.59 -8.56
N VAL A 75 -10.76 -10.47 -9.69
CA VAL A 75 -10.37 -11.64 -10.47
C VAL A 75 -9.09 -12.21 -9.88
N LEU A 76 -8.99 -13.54 -9.78
CA LEU A 76 -7.81 -14.20 -9.24
C LEU A 76 -6.71 -14.34 -10.30
N MET A 77 -5.46 -14.08 -9.91
CA MET A 77 -4.29 -14.19 -10.80
C MET A 77 -4.15 -15.58 -11.45
N GLU A 78 -4.50 -16.65 -10.73
CA GLU A 78 -4.40 -18.05 -11.20
C GLU A 78 -5.31 -18.33 -12.41
N ASN A 79 -6.45 -17.64 -12.51
CA ASN A 79 -7.45 -17.83 -13.54
C ASN A 79 -7.34 -16.79 -14.67
N SER A 80 -6.49 -15.78 -14.49
CA SER A 80 -6.31 -14.68 -15.42
C SER A 80 -5.12 -14.94 -16.33
N LYS A 81 -5.39 -15.27 -17.60
CA LYS A 81 -4.37 -15.37 -18.64
C LYS A 81 -3.97 -13.98 -19.12
N LEU A 82 -2.68 -13.77 -19.36
CA LEU A 82 -2.15 -12.47 -19.83
C LEU A 82 -2.84 -12.00 -21.10
N SER A 83 -3.02 -12.88 -22.09
CA SER A 83 -3.67 -12.57 -23.37
C SER A 83 -5.10 -12.00 -23.24
N GLY A 84 -5.79 -12.23 -22.13
CA GLY A 84 -7.14 -11.69 -21.90
C GLY A 84 -7.15 -10.22 -21.45
N PHE A 85 -6.00 -9.66 -21.08
CA PHE A 85 -5.86 -8.32 -20.50
C PHE A 85 -4.91 -7.41 -21.28
N ILE A 86 -4.48 -7.84 -22.49
CA ILE A 86 -3.69 -7.01 -23.39
C ILE A 86 -4.61 -6.43 -24.45
N GLU A 87 -4.91 -5.14 -24.35
CA GLU A 87 -5.71 -4.42 -25.35
C GLU A 87 -4.83 -3.59 -26.28
N ASP A 88 -3.72 -3.04 -25.77
CA ASP A 88 -2.77 -2.20 -26.50
C ASP A 88 -1.36 -2.83 -26.58
N PRO A 89 -0.58 -2.62 -27.65
CA PRO A 89 0.81 -3.06 -27.75
C PRO A 89 1.74 -2.55 -26.62
N HIS A 90 1.39 -1.42 -26.01
CA HIS A 90 2.06 -0.79 -24.85
C HIS A 90 1.23 -0.90 -23.56
N GLN A 91 0.41 -1.95 -23.43
CA GLN A 91 -0.41 -2.18 -22.24
C GLN A 91 0.41 -2.02 -20.94
N LYS A 92 -0.13 -1.22 -20.02
CA LYS A 92 0.44 -0.96 -18.70
C LYS A 92 -0.34 -1.68 -17.62
N PHE A 93 0.38 -2.15 -16.62
CA PHE A 93 -0.16 -2.67 -15.38
C PHE A 93 0.56 -2.01 -14.21
N TYR A 94 -0.22 -1.52 -13.27
CA TYR A 94 0.31 -1.10 -11.98
C TYR A 94 0.33 -2.32 -11.07
N TYR A 95 1.45 -2.63 -10.44
CA TYR A 95 1.58 -3.82 -9.60
C TYR A 95 1.92 -3.44 -8.16
N THR A 96 1.07 -3.83 -7.22
CA THR A 96 1.29 -3.63 -5.78
C THR A 96 1.59 -4.98 -5.13
N TYR A 97 2.77 -5.09 -4.53
CA TYR A 97 3.22 -6.25 -3.75
C TYR A 97 2.96 -6.05 -2.27
N ASN A 98 2.53 -7.11 -1.57
CA ASN A 98 2.35 -7.19 -0.12
C ASN A 98 1.44 -6.09 0.46
N PHE A 99 0.14 -6.36 0.62
CA PHE A 99 -0.79 -5.36 1.15
C PHE A 99 -0.49 -4.87 2.58
N ASP A 100 0.24 -5.66 3.38
CA ASP A 100 0.63 -5.25 4.74
C ASP A 100 1.73 -4.18 4.72
N ARG A 101 2.62 -4.24 3.72
CA ARG A 101 3.69 -3.26 3.46
C ARG A 101 3.83 -3.10 1.96
N PRO A 102 2.98 -2.24 1.36
CA PRO A 102 2.86 -2.15 -0.09
C PRO A 102 4.17 -1.71 -0.71
N TYR A 103 4.53 -2.36 -1.80
CA TYR A 103 5.63 -1.95 -2.65
C TYR A 103 5.19 -1.99 -4.10
N ASP A 104 5.36 -0.87 -4.78
CA ASP A 104 4.70 -0.59 -6.04
C ASP A 104 5.67 -0.64 -7.22
N PHE A 105 5.19 -1.20 -8.32
CA PHE A 105 5.93 -1.44 -9.54
C PHE A 105 5.11 -1.02 -10.74
N HIS A 106 5.81 -0.50 -11.73
CA HIS A 106 5.29 -0.24 -13.06
C HIS A 106 5.66 -1.41 -13.98
N VAL A 107 4.66 -2.01 -14.60
CA VAL A 107 4.83 -3.14 -15.52
C VAL A 107 4.28 -2.75 -16.89
N GLU A 108 5.15 -2.70 -17.89
CA GLU A 108 4.82 -2.25 -19.24
C GLU A 108 5.10 -3.37 -20.25
N LEU A 109 4.15 -3.63 -21.15
CA LEU A 109 4.39 -4.47 -22.31
C LEU A 109 5.25 -3.69 -23.32
N VAL A 110 6.49 -4.15 -23.55
CA VAL A 110 7.43 -3.44 -24.46
C VAL A 110 7.61 -4.15 -25.79
N LYS A 111 7.30 -5.45 -25.87
CA LYS A 111 7.46 -6.23 -27.11
C LYS A 111 6.58 -7.46 -27.12
N ILE A 112 6.04 -7.78 -28.30
CA ILE A 112 5.40 -9.05 -28.60
C ILE A 112 6.26 -9.80 -29.62
N ILE A 113 6.64 -11.04 -29.31
CA ILE A 113 7.40 -11.94 -30.19
C ILE A 113 6.46 -13.07 -30.59
N LEU A 114 6.25 -13.31 -31.89
CA LEU A 114 5.24 -14.27 -32.35
C LEU A 114 5.64 -15.74 -32.10
N ASP A 115 6.94 -16.02 -32.16
CA ASP A 115 7.50 -17.35 -32.05
C ASP A 115 8.32 -17.50 -30.77
N ALA A 116 7.87 -18.41 -29.91
CA ALA A 116 8.62 -18.83 -28.73
C ALA A 116 9.82 -19.67 -29.15
N ASP A 117 10.99 -19.41 -28.55
CA ASP A 117 12.15 -20.27 -28.75
C ASP A 117 11.92 -21.61 -28.04
N PRO A 118 11.96 -22.76 -28.75
CA PRO A 118 11.75 -24.06 -28.13
C PRO A 118 12.83 -24.46 -27.11
N HIS A 119 13.98 -23.78 -27.07
CA HIS A 119 15.06 -24.05 -26.11
C HIS A 119 14.97 -23.22 -24.83
N ILE A 120 14.03 -22.27 -24.75
CA ILE A 120 13.87 -21.40 -23.58
C ILE A 120 12.64 -21.83 -22.77
N GLU A 121 12.83 -22.03 -21.48
CA GLU A 121 11.74 -22.19 -20.53
C GLU A 121 11.21 -20.83 -20.07
N TYR A 122 9.91 -20.63 -20.20
CA TYR A 122 9.22 -19.39 -19.83
C TYR A 122 8.39 -19.60 -18.55
N PRO A 123 8.33 -18.62 -17.62
CA PRO A 123 8.85 -17.27 -17.74
C PRO A 123 10.38 -17.18 -17.63
N PHE A 124 11.00 -16.31 -18.43
CA PHE A 124 12.44 -16.13 -18.53
C PHE A 124 12.85 -14.70 -18.20
N LEU A 125 13.83 -14.51 -17.32
CA LEU A 125 14.39 -13.20 -17.02
C LEU A 125 15.42 -12.82 -18.09
N ALA A 126 15.03 -11.99 -19.04
CA ALA A 126 15.86 -11.56 -20.17
C ALA A 126 16.89 -10.50 -19.77
N LYS A 127 16.55 -9.62 -18.83
CA LYS A 127 17.45 -8.56 -18.35
C LYS A 127 17.21 -8.26 -16.88
N SER A 128 18.30 -8.00 -16.16
CA SER A 128 18.26 -7.52 -14.78
C SER A 128 19.30 -6.42 -14.62
N SER A 129 18.87 -5.22 -14.22
CA SER A 129 19.72 -4.05 -13.99
C SER A 129 19.34 -3.37 -12.69
N GLY A 130 20.33 -2.87 -11.94
CA GLY A 130 20.10 -2.32 -10.60
C GLY A 130 19.83 -3.39 -9.54
N GLU A 131 20.09 -3.04 -8.28
CA GLU A 131 19.88 -3.92 -7.13
C GLU A 131 18.46 -3.70 -6.57
N ALA A 132 17.72 -4.78 -6.35
CA ALA A 132 16.36 -4.66 -5.80
C ALA A 132 16.44 -4.13 -4.36
N PRO A 133 15.63 -3.12 -3.97
CA PRO A 133 15.67 -2.56 -2.62
C PRO A 133 15.37 -3.61 -1.56
N LYS A 134 16.03 -3.53 -0.40
CA LYS A 134 15.80 -4.50 0.69
C LYS A 134 14.53 -4.13 1.45
N ILE A 135 13.54 -5.01 1.40
CA ILE A 135 12.33 -4.89 2.23
C ILE A 135 12.71 -5.33 3.64
N MET A 136 12.68 -4.41 4.61
CA MET A 136 12.91 -4.74 6.01
C MET A 136 11.69 -5.49 6.56
N GLU A 137 11.71 -6.81 6.45
CA GLU A 137 10.76 -7.66 7.16
C GLU A 137 11.16 -7.69 8.64
N GLN A 138 10.41 -6.98 9.48
CA GLN A 138 10.66 -6.85 10.92
C GLN A 138 10.61 -8.19 11.68
N ASN A 139 10.25 -9.29 10.99
CA ASN A 139 10.13 -10.65 11.53
C ASN A 139 11.11 -11.66 10.92
N SER A 140 12.21 -11.23 10.26
CA SER A 140 13.33 -12.15 10.10
C SER A 140 13.84 -12.52 11.50
N PRO A 141 13.87 -13.80 11.91
CA PRO A 141 14.60 -14.16 13.11
C PRO A 141 16.03 -13.73 12.85
N GLN A 142 16.49 -12.70 13.55
CA GLN A 142 17.91 -12.43 13.64
C GLN A 142 18.54 -13.75 14.02
N ALA A 143 19.40 -14.28 13.16
CA ALA A 143 20.26 -15.38 13.50
C ALA A 143 21.11 -14.88 14.66
N VAL A 144 20.66 -15.16 15.88
CA VAL A 144 21.49 -15.09 17.06
C VAL A 144 22.57 -16.12 16.82
N ASP A 145 23.74 -15.65 16.44
CA ASP A 145 24.94 -16.45 16.36
C ASP A 145 25.07 -17.16 17.73
N PRO A 146 25.06 -18.50 17.82
CA PRO A 146 25.11 -19.19 19.12
C PRO A 146 26.49 -19.06 19.80
N ARG A 147 27.37 -18.21 19.28
CA ARG A 147 28.62 -17.79 19.89
C ARG A 147 28.50 -16.34 20.33
N GLY A 148 28.01 -16.19 21.55
CA GLY A 148 27.79 -14.92 22.21
C GLY A 148 28.92 -13.91 22.01
N ALA A 149 28.54 -12.76 21.49
CA ALA A 149 29.18 -11.49 21.79
C ALA A 149 28.05 -10.47 21.87
N ILE A 150 27.71 -10.10 23.10
CA ILE A 150 26.80 -9.02 23.45
C ILE A 150 27.41 -7.73 22.90
N ALA A 151 26.86 -7.22 21.79
CA ALA A 151 27.19 -5.92 21.25
C ALA A 151 25.93 -5.04 21.29
N SER A 152 25.68 -4.46 22.46
CA SER A 152 25.03 -3.14 22.67
C SER A 152 24.70 -2.96 24.16
N ALA A 153 25.72 -2.92 25.00
CA ALA A 153 25.62 -2.41 26.37
C ALA A 153 26.18 -0.98 26.41
N GLY A 154 25.65 -0.08 25.57
CA GLY A 154 26.08 1.32 25.48
C GLY A 154 24.97 2.35 25.70
N GLU A 155 23.70 1.98 25.53
CA GLU A 155 22.56 2.91 25.65
C GLU A 155 21.65 2.65 26.86
N PHE A 156 21.94 1.61 27.65
CA PHE A 156 21.20 1.34 28.90
C PHE A 156 21.99 1.68 30.18
N ASP A 157 23.24 2.14 30.06
CA ASP A 157 24.08 2.48 31.22
C ASP A 157 23.83 3.91 31.74
N PHE A 158 23.19 4.78 30.96
CA PHE A 158 22.91 6.16 31.38
C PHE A 158 21.90 6.24 32.54
N LEU A 159 20.98 5.27 32.65
CA LEU A 159 19.97 5.27 33.73
C LEU A 159 20.50 4.72 35.06
N ASN A 160 21.65 4.04 35.06
CA ASN A 160 22.23 3.46 36.27
C ASN A 160 23.31 4.37 36.90
N GLU A 161 23.79 5.39 36.17
CA GLU A 161 24.76 6.39 36.65
C GLU A 161 24.10 7.70 37.14
N MET A 162 22.78 7.73 37.27
CA MET A 162 22.11 8.67 38.17
C MET A 162 21.98 7.99 39.53
N ASN A 163 23.03 8.05 40.33
CA ASN A 163 23.08 7.55 41.71
C ASN A 163 22.12 8.36 42.61
N PHE A 164 20.82 8.13 42.45
CA PHE A 164 19.75 8.73 43.25
C PHE A 164 19.80 8.10 44.65
N VAL A 165 20.41 8.81 45.59
CA VAL A 165 20.43 8.47 47.01
C VAL A 165 19.05 8.85 47.57
N PRO A 166 18.26 7.91 48.11
CA PRO A 166 16.90 8.20 48.59
C PRO A 166 16.91 8.78 50.02
N GLU A 167 17.79 9.74 50.33
CA GLU A 167 17.96 10.27 51.70
C GLU A 167 17.71 11.79 51.85
N ASP A 168 17.27 12.49 50.81
CA ASP A 168 16.81 13.89 50.94
C ASP A 168 15.33 14.01 50.56
N THR A 169 14.46 13.56 51.46
CA THR A 169 12.99 13.78 51.39
C THR A 169 12.56 15.13 51.96
N ASP A 170 13.50 15.98 52.38
CA ASP A 170 13.20 17.19 53.15
C ASP A 170 12.89 18.43 52.28
N GLU A 171 13.08 18.37 50.95
CA GLU A 171 12.78 19.50 50.05
C GLU A 171 11.39 19.43 49.36
N LEU A 172 10.65 18.34 49.49
CA LEU A 172 9.28 18.25 48.93
C LEU A 172 8.21 18.87 49.84
N GLU A 173 8.56 19.18 51.09
CA GLU A 173 7.65 19.81 52.06
C GLU A 173 7.52 21.34 51.85
N ALA A 174 8.45 21.96 51.10
CA ALA A 174 8.45 23.39 50.82
C ALA A 174 7.49 23.83 49.69
N MET A 175 6.78 22.90 49.04
CA MET A 175 5.79 23.21 47.99
C MET A 175 4.33 23.03 48.45
N GLY A 176 4.10 22.71 49.73
CA GLY A 176 2.77 22.54 50.32
C GLY A 176 2.13 23.82 50.89
N GLU A 177 2.83 24.96 50.88
CA GLU A 177 2.42 26.19 51.58
C GLU A 177 2.26 27.39 50.63
N MET A 178 1.49 27.23 49.56
CA MET A 178 0.79 28.36 48.93
C MET A 178 -0.65 27.93 48.65
N GLY A 179 -1.45 27.95 49.72
CA GLY A 179 -2.90 28.03 49.59
C GLY A 179 -3.29 29.37 48.97
N ILE A 180 -4.15 29.33 47.95
CA ILE A 180 -5.07 30.43 47.67
C ILE A 180 -6.48 29.88 47.87
N ASN A 181 -7.18 30.68 48.65
CA ASN A 181 -8.40 30.45 49.40
C ASN A 181 -9.59 30.03 48.53
N GLU A 182 -10.37 29.11 49.09
CA GLU A 182 -11.75 28.82 48.75
C GLU A 182 -12.62 29.85 49.47
N GLU A 183 -13.24 30.79 48.74
CA GLU A 183 -14.32 31.63 49.28
C GLU A 183 -15.54 31.53 48.36
N GLU A 184 -16.52 30.82 48.91
CA GLU A 184 -17.96 31.07 48.94
C GLU A 184 -18.76 31.23 47.63
N ARG A 185 -19.72 30.31 47.52
CA ARG A 185 -20.94 30.38 46.71
C ARG A 185 -21.74 31.65 47.05
N ASP A 186 -22.36 32.22 46.03
CA ASP A 186 -23.75 32.66 46.13
C ASP A 186 -24.51 32.23 44.86
N GLU A 187 -25.65 31.59 45.10
CA GLU A 187 -26.69 31.23 44.13
C GLU A 187 -27.52 32.48 43.83
N ASP A 188 -27.87 32.72 42.57
CA ASP A 188 -29.15 33.34 42.21
C ASP A 188 -29.56 32.90 40.79
N ASP A 189 -30.70 32.21 40.75
CA ASP A 189 -31.56 31.98 39.59
C ASP A 189 -32.06 33.33 39.04
N GLU A 190 -32.00 33.56 37.72
CA GLU A 190 -33.12 34.17 36.98
C GLU A 190 -33.14 33.66 35.53
N THR A 191 -34.34 33.23 35.14
CA THR A 191 -34.81 32.73 33.85
C THR A 191 -35.14 33.85 32.85
N GLU A 192 -35.26 33.45 31.57
CA GLU A 192 -35.99 34.08 30.44
C GLU A 192 -35.18 34.91 29.42
N ASP A 193 -35.11 34.38 28.19
CA ASP A 193 -35.51 35.00 26.90
C ASP A 193 -34.94 34.11 25.77
N SER A 194 -35.71 33.17 25.20
CA SER A 194 -36.65 33.33 24.07
C SER A 194 -35.98 33.58 22.71
N ASP A 195 -36.00 32.54 21.88
CA ASP A 195 -36.35 32.49 20.44
C ASP A 195 -35.84 33.57 19.46
N GLU A 196 -34.98 33.16 18.52
CA GLU A 196 -34.95 33.66 17.13
C GLU A 196 -34.25 32.61 16.24
N PHE A 197 -34.97 31.63 15.66
CA PHE A 197 -35.73 31.68 14.41
C PHE A 197 -34.88 32.09 13.19
N GLY A 198 -34.73 31.16 12.23
CA GLY A 198 -34.04 31.42 10.97
C GLY A 198 -33.87 30.20 10.06
N ASP A 199 -34.88 29.32 9.98
CA ASP A 199 -35.06 28.39 8.87
C ASP A 199 -35.52 29.19 7.63
N GLU A 200 -34.66 29.35 6.64
CA GLU A 200 -34.91 30.08 5.39
C GLU A 200 -33.89 29.54 4.36
N PHE A 201 -34.19 28.73 3.33
CA PHE A 201 -35.32 28.70 2.41
C PHE A 201 -35.58 27.27 1.91
N SER A 202 -36.84 26.85 1.99
CA SER A 202 -37.46 25.94 1.03
C SER A 202 -38.45 26.78 0.22
N ASP A 203 -38.22 26.88 -1.10
CA ASP A 203 -39.23 27.18 -2.11
C ASP A 203 -38.64 26.63 -3.42
N SER A 204 -39.09 25.50 -3.97
CA SER A 204 -40.36 25.33 -4.68
C SER A 204 -40.63 26.49 -5.63
N GLU A 205 -40.41 26.25 -6.93
CA GLU A 205 -41.38 26.52 -7.99
C GLU A 205 -41.03 25.60 -9.17
N GLY A 206 -42.00 24.81 -9.59
CA GLY A 206 -41.93 24.03 -10.81
C GLY A 206 -42.51 24.83 -11.97
N TYR A 207 -41.92 24.68 -13.15
CA TYR A 207 -42.55 24.99 -14.44
C TYR A 207 -42.10 23.98 -15.50
N GLU A 208 -43.12 23.29 -16.02
CA GLU A 208 -43.40 22.97 -17.42
C GLU A 208 -42.48 22.02 -18.22
N GLU A 209 -42.99 20.80 -18.30
CA GLU A 209 -43.18 19.99 -19.52
C GLU A 209 -43.16 20.82 -20.83
N ASP A 210 -42.18 20.57 -21.70
CA ASP A 210 -42.36 20.76 -23.14
C ASP A 210 -42.03 19.45 -23.86
N SER A 211 -43.08 18.64 -23.99
CA SER A 211 -43.19 17.64 -25.03
C SER A 211 -43.36 18.33 -26.38
N GLN A 212 -42.30 18.39 -27.19
CA GLN A 212 -42.46 18.48 -28.64
C GLN A 212 -42.06 17.20 -29.35
N LYS A 213 -43.14 16.60 -29.84
CA LYS A 213 -43.31 15.47 -30.71
C LYS A 213 -42.90 15.79 -32.16
N ASP A 214 -42.57 14.70 -32.84
CA ASP A 214 -42.92 14.37 -34.22
C ASP A 214 -42.15 15.04 -35.39
N ASP A 215 -41.50 14.13 -36.14
CA ASP A 215 -41.55 13.97 -37.61
C ASP A 215 -41.05 15.11 -38.52
N TYR A 216 -39.88 14.90 -39.16
CA TYR A 216 -39.74 14.53 -40.58
C TYR A 216 -38.26 14.36 -40.98
#